data_AF-A0A834KQH2-F1
#
_entry.id   AF-A0A834KQH2-F1
#
_cell.length_a   1.000
_cell.length_b   1.000
_cell.length_c   1.000
_cell.angle_alpha   90.00
_cell.angle_beta   90.00
_cell.angle_gamma   90.00
#
_symmetry.space_group_name_H-M   'P 1'
#
loop_
_entity.id
_entity.type
_entity.pdbx_description
1 polymer ?
#
loop_
_entity_poly.entity_id
_entity_poly.type
_entity_poly.pdbx_seq_one_letter_code
_entity_poly.pdbx_strand_id
1 'polypeptide(L)'
;MVREFQEDGVNFRYDCDWTDRYNPLTDQWRTCSPMSVPRNRLGVAVMDGLLYAVGGSAGAEYHNSVECYDPDQDIWSNVKPMHVKRLGVGVAVVNRLLYAIGGFDGKNRLNSVECYHPENDEWTMVSPMKCSRSGAGVASLGQYIYVIGGYDGSCQLKSVERYDTERDVWDYVSSVSIARSALSVTVLDGKLYAMGGYDGSSFLKIVEIYDPVKDQWEQGIDMTFGRSGHASAVSYHLCPIHCDYLDHNITLHGAVLVILLNLTTNFKNKIYDEHKKEKLSYSLSKKRINMPITGEVTICVVVCGDRLDESLTMLKSALVFTNTSLQFIIITENNLIPAFNEKLSEWKLISNKTFDFVIRSITFPEGNDPGIWKKLFKPCAAQRLFLPTVLNNTDAVLYMDTDTLFLAPPEKIWDEFKKMNSSQLAALSPEHEDPNTGWYNRFAKHPYYGKLGVNSGVMLMNLTRMREFRWTNYVVPIHKEYKLKITWGDQDIINIIFHYHPEKLYVYPCRFNYRPDHCMYMSVCTEAEKYGALVLHGSRGMFHSQKQPPFKAVYRSMQEYQLNTDPYDYLFVPMKNYLTLEDKSNCGKVWKAFLIQPELHLSKNL
;
A
#
# COMPACT_ATOMS: atom_id res chain seq x y z
N MET A 1 -25.75 11.63 -13.25
CA MET A 1 -26.02 12.88 -13.98
C MET A 1 -26.51 12.49 -15.37
N VAL A 2 -27.56 13.14 -15.86
CA VAL A 2 -28.08 12.96 -17.23
C VAL A 2 -27.92 14.32 -17.91
N ARG A 3 -27.23 14.39 -19.05
CA ARG A 3 -27.18 15.59 -19.87
C ARG A 3 -28.25 15.49 -20.95
N GLU A 4 -28.92 16.60 -21.22
CA GLU A 4 -29.83 16.76 -22.35
C GLU A 4 -29.02 17.30 -23.54
N PHE A 5 -28.96 16.53 -24.62
CA PHE A 5 -28.41 16.98 -25.90
C PHE A 5 -29.58 17.14 -26.88
N GLN A 6 -29.61 18.29 -27.55
CA GLN A 6 -30.67 18.64 -28.49
C GLN A 6 -30.10 18.60 -29.92
N GLU A 7 -30.37 17.51 -30.63
CA GLU A 7 -30.18 17.40 -32.08
C GLU A 7 -31.57 17.21 -32.71
N ASP A 8 -31.90 18.02 -33.72
CA ASP A 8 -33.17 17.96 -34.49
C ASP A 8 -34.47 17.96 -33.65
N GLY A 9 -34.47 18.66 -32.52
CA GLY A 9 -35.66 18.82 -31.67
C GLY A 9 -36.05 17.57 -30.87
N VAL A 10 -35.22 16.52 -30.88
CA VAL A 10 -35.39 15.32 -30.05
C VAL A 10 -34.41 15.38 -28.88
N ASN A 11 -34.94 15.29 -27.66
CA ASN A 11 -34.14 15.38 -26.44
C ASN A 11 -33.64 13.99 -26.05
N PHE A 12 -32.36 13.70 -26.26
CA PHE A 12 -31.79 12.41 -25.86
C PHE A 12 -31.21 12.49 -24.45
N ARG A 13 -31.65 11.58 -23.57
CA ARG A 13 -31.12 11.40 -22.22
C ARG A 13 -30.13 10.25 -22.21
N TYR A 14 -28.85 10.54 -22.05
CA TYR A 14 -27.81 9.53 -21.89
C TYR A 14 -27.27 9.55 -20.46
N ASP A 15 -27.04 8.37 -19.90
CA ASP A 15 -26.22 8.22 -18.72
C ASP A 15 -24.80 8.71 -19.05
N CYS A 16 -24.11 9.32 -18.08
CA CYS A 16 -22.85 10.02 -18.31
C CYS A 16 -21.65 9.15 -17.88
N ASP A 17 -20.61 9.15 -18.71
CA ASP A 17 -19.29 8.56 -18.47
C ASP A 17 -18.23 9.61 -18.10
N TRP A 18 -18.59 10.89 -18.03
CA TRP A 18 -17.62 11.97 -17.87
C TRP A 18 -17.01 12.04 -16.48
N THR A 19 -15.79 12.55 -16.48
CA THR A 19 -15.06 12.95 -15.29
C THR A 19 -14.74 14.43 -15.42
N ASP A 20 -15.17 15.25 -14.45
CA ASP A 20 -14.86 16.67 -14.43
C ASP A 20 -14.07 17.00 -13.16
N ARG A 21 -13.07 17.88 -13.29
CA ARG A 21 -12.22 18.34 -12.19
C ARG A 21 -12.44 19.83 -11.96
N TYR A 22 -12.78 20.18 -10.73
CA TYR A 22 -12.90 21.56 -10.28
C TYR A 22 -11.62 22.04 -9.60
N ASN A 23 -11.17 23.24 -9.94
CA ASN A 23 -10.10 23.94 -9.24
C ASN A 23 -10.70 25.12 -8.42
N PRO A 24 -10.69 25.04 -7.08
CA PRO A 24 -11.27 26.09 -6.23
C PRO A 24 -10.44 27.38 -6.20
N LEU A 25 -9.16 27.36 -6.59
CA LEU A 25 -8.32 28.57 -6.64
C LEU A 25 -8.63 29.43 -7.86
N THR A 26 -9.01 28.80 -8.98
CA THR A 26 -9.31 29.49 -10.24
C THR A 26 -10.80 29.55 -10.55
N ASP A 27 -11.63 28.91 -9.73
CA ASP A 27 -13.07 28.73 -9.93
C ASP A 27 -13.41 28.19 -11.33
N GLN A 28 -12.69 27.15 -11.76
CA GLN A 28 -12.83 26.58 -13.10
C GLN A 28 -13.02 25.06 -13.07
N TRP A 29 -13.90 24.59 -13.94
CA TRP A 29 -14.06 23.18 -14.27
C TRP A 29 -13.26 22.85 -15.53
N ARG A 30 -12.64 21.68 -15.53
CA ARG A 30 -12.07 21.07 -16.73
C ARG A 30 -12.57 19.63 -16.86
N THR A 31 -12.79 19.19 -18.09
CA THR A 31 -13.12 17.80 -18.38
C THR A 31 -11.84 16.97 -18.42
N CYS A 32 -11.94 15.77 -17.86
CA CYS A 32 -10.91 14.74 -17.76
C CYS A 32 -11.32 13.52 -18.60
N SER A 33 -10.44 12.54 -18.72
CA SER A 33 -10.75 11.31 -19.45
C SER A 33 -12.04 10.66 -18.95
N PRO A 34 -12.95 10.25 -19.86
CA PRO A 34 -14.18 9.58 -19.46
C PRO A 34 -13.90 8.16 -18.98
N MET A 35 -14.82 7.64 -18.18
CA MET A 35 -14.89 6.21 -17.83
C MET A 35 -15.13 5.38 -19.09
N SER A 36 -14.79 4.08 -19.08
CA SER A 36 -15.02 3.22 -20.25
C SER A 36 -16.51 2.95 -20.52
N VAL A 37 -17.36 3.13 -19.52
CA VAL A 37 -18.82 3.00 -19.62
C VAL A 37 -19.53 4.13 -18.87
N PRO A 38 -20.73 4.53 -19.34
CA PRO A 38 -21.59 5.41 -18.56
C PRO A 38 -22.01 4.81 -17.23
N ARG A 39 -22.08 5.62 -16.16
CA ARG A 39 -22.44 5.13 -14.84
C ARG A 39 -23.38 6.08 -14.11
N ASN A 40 -24.68 5.78 -14.17
CA ASN A 40 -25.67 6.47 -13.35
C ASN A 40 -25.78 5.86 -11.95
N ARG A 41 -26.00 6.70 -10.94
CA ARG A 41 -26.03 6.34 -9.50
C ARG A 41 -24.91 5.38 -9.08
N LEU A 42 -23.71 5.61 -9.60
CA LEU A 42 -22.49 4.95 -9.15
C LEU A 42 -22.13 5.37 -7.73
N GLY A 43 -21.30 4.58 -7.07
CA GLY A 43 -20.58 5.02 -5.89
C GLY A 43 -19.14 5.41 -6.24
N VAL A 44 -18.60 6.38 -5.51
CA VAL A 44 -17.21 6.82 -5.67
C VAL A 44 -16.50 6.90 -4.33
N ALA A 45 -15.22 6.55 -4.31
CA ALA A 45 -14.34 6.82 -3.18
C ALA A 45 -12.88 6.94 -3.63
N VAL A 46 -12.06 7.57 -2.79
CA VAL A 46 -10.63 7.76 -3.06
C VAL A 46 -9.82 6.83 -2.18
N MET A 47 -8.92 6.06 -2.78
CA MET A 47 -7.97 5.18 -2.10
C MET A 47 -6.60 5.34 -2.77
N ASP A 48 -5.56 5.60 -1.97
CA ASP A 48 -4.19 5.79 -2.45
C ASP A 48 -4.04 6.85 -3.56
N GLY A 49 -4.83 7.92 -3.49
CA GLY A 49 -4.83 9.01 -4.48
C GLY A 49 -5.57 8.67 -5.78
N LEU A 50 -6.15 7.48 -5.90
CA LEU A 50 -6.93 7.04 -7.05
C LEU A 50 -8.44 7.14 -6.74
N LEU A 51 -9.22 7.58 -7.72
CA LEU A 51 -10.68 7.68 -7.62
C LEU A 51 -11.31 6.41 -8.18
N TYR A 52 -12.02 5.65 -7.36
CA TYR A 52 -12.70 4.43 -7.79
C TYR A 52 -14.16 4.73 -8.15
N ALA A 53 -14.58 4.34 -9.34
CA ALA A 53 -15.96 4.36 -9.81
C ALA A 53 -16.55 2.95 -9.74
N VAL A 54 -17.54 2.75 -8.88
CA VAL A 54 -18.05 1.43 -8.52
C VAL A 54 -19.50 1.28 -8.96
N GLY A 55 -19.76 0.27 -9.81
CA GLY A 55 -21.12 -0.09 -10.22
C GLY A 55 -21.83 0.99 -11.02
N GLY A 56 -23.11 1.19 -10.74
CA GLY A 56 -24.01 2.08 -11.49
C GLY A 56 -24.75 1.37 -12.63
N SER A 57 -25.35 2.15 -13.52
CA SER A 57 -26.05 1.64 -14.72
C SER A 57 -25.79 2.48 -15.96
N ALA A 58 -25.94 1.84 -17.11
CA ALA A 58 -26.06 2.46 -18.43
C ALA A 58 -27.36 1.96 -19.08
N GLY A 59 -28.40 2.79 -19.07
CA GLY A 59 -29.73 2.42 -19.54
C GLY A 59 -30.32 1.25 -18.73
N ALA A 60 -30.57 0.12 -19.40
CA ALA A 60 -31.10 -1.09 -18.78
C ALA A 60 -30.01 -1.99 -18.17
N GLU A 61 -28.74 -1.70 -18.41
CA GLU A 61 -27.63 -2.51 -17.91
C GLU A 61 -27.17 -2.04 -16.54
N TYR A 62 -27.14 -2.96 -15.58
CA TYR A 62 -26.57 -2.74 -14.24
C TYR A 62 -25.15 -3.30 -14.19
N HIS A 63 -24.21 -2.49 -13.70
CA HIS A 63 -22.79 -2.82 -13.67
C HIS A 63 -22.36 -3.43 -12.33
N ASN A 64 -21.48 -4.41 -12.41
CA ASN A 64 -20.57 -4.82 -11.34
C ASN A 64 -19.12 -4.42 -11.63
N SER A 65 -18.85 -3.85 -12.81
CA SER A 65 -17.53 -3.35 -13.19
C SER A 65 -17.10 -2.21 -12.26
N VAL A 66 -15.79 -2.12 -12.05
CA VAL A 66 -15.16 -1.09 -11.25
C VAL A 66 -13.95 -0.60 -12.01
N GLU A 67 -13.79 0.72 -12.04
CA GLU A 67 -12.65 1.37 -12.66
C GLU A 67 -12.00 2.31 -11.65
N CYS A 68 -10.69 2.49 -11.74
CA CYS A 68 -9.97 3.49 -10.98
C CYS A 68 -9.38 4.55 -11.92
N TYR A 69 -9.52 5.80 -11.53
CA TYR A 69 -8.99 6.96 -12.22
C TYR A 69 -7.72 7.43 -11.52
N ASP A 70 -6.66 7.55 -12.31
CA ASP A 70 -5.42 8.17 -11.90
C ASP A 70 -5.43 9.64 -12.34
N PRO A 71 -5.60 10.61 -11.41
CA PRO A 71 -5.69 12.02 -11.74
C PRO A 71 -4.36 12.63 -12.22
N ASP A 72 -3.23 11.95 -11.98
CA ASP A 72 -1.91 12.39 -12.44
C ASP A 72 -1.69 12.00 -13.91
N GLN A 73 -2.21 10.84 -14.31
CA GLN A 73 -2.12 10.35 -15.69
C GLN A 73 -3.33 10.74 -16.55
N ASP A 74 -4.43 11.16 -15.92
CA ASP A 74 -5.72 11.39 -16.56
C ASP A 74 -6.22 10.15 -17.32
N ILE A 75 -6.15 8.98 -16.68
CA ILE A 75 -6.51 7.69 -17.29
C ILE A 75 -7.38 6.88 -16.33
N TRP A 76 -8.43 6.25 -16.86
CA TRP A 76 -9.20 5.20 -16.20
C TRP A 76 -8.63 3.82 -16.51
N SER A 77 -8.56 2.96 -15.50
CA SER A 77 -8.16 1.55 -15.63
C SER A 77 -9.19 0.65 -14.96
N ASN A 78 -9.53 -0.47 -15.59
CA ASN A 78 -10.40 -1.47 -14.98
C ASN A 78 -9.66 -2.20 -13.85
N VAL A 79 -10.36 -2.45 -12.75
CA VAL A 79 -9.94 -3.38 -11.69
C VAL A 79 -10.88 -4.58 -11.65
N LYS A 80 -10.64 -5.54 -10.76
CA LYS A 80 -11.53 -6.69 -10.60
C LYS A 80 -12.99 -6.23 -10.44
N PRO A 81 -13.94 -6.77 -11.22
CA PRO A 81 -15.36 -6.48 -11.03
C PRO A 81 -15.86 -7.08 -9.71
N MET A 82 -16.83 -6.41 -9.10
CA MET A 82 -17.59 -6.91 -7.94
C MET A 82 -18.28 -8.24 -8.25
N HIS A 83 -18.58 -9.00 -7.20
CA HIS A 83 -19.39 -10.22 -7.33
C HIS A 83 -20.83 -9.92 -7.72
N VAL A 84 -21.37 -8.79 -7.24
CA VAL A 84 -22.77 -8.42 -7.41
C VAL A 84 -22.87 -7.11 -8.19
N LYS A 85 -23.88 -7.01 -9.06
CA LYS A 85 -24.23 -5.74 -9.74
C LYS A 85 -24.84 -4.78 -8.73
N ARG A 86 -24.46 -3.50 -8.75
CA ARG A 86 -24.93 -2.54 -7.75
C ARG A 86 -25.21 -1.17 -8.34
N LEU A 87 -26.49 -0.80 -8.43
CA LEU A 87 -26.97 0.56 -8.71
C LEU A 87 -27.34 1.29 -7.40
N GLY A 88 -26.97 2.57 -7.28
CA GLY A 88 -27.20 3.33 -6.05
C GLY A 88 -26.44 2.75 -4.86
N VAL A 89 -25.23 2.26 -5.14
CA VAL A 89 -24.31 1.66 -4.17
C VAL A 89 -23.66 2.74 -3.33
N GLY A 90 -23.52 2.50 -2.02
CA GLY A 90 -22.69 3.32 -1.16
C GLY A 90 -21.26 2.79 -1.16
N VAL A 91 -20.27 3.68 -1.19
CA VAL A 91 -18.86 3.29 -1.23
C VAL A 91 -18.09 4.04 -0.15
N ALA A 92 -17.26 3.31 0.58
CA ALA A 92 -16.38 3.86 1.60
C ALA A 92 -15.01 3.18 1.56
N VAL A 93 -14.00 3.90 2.05
CA VAL A 93 -12.64 3.36 2.22
C VAL A 93 -12.32 3.37 3.70
N VAL A 94 -11.89 2.21 4.21
CA VAL A 94 -11.34 2.04 5.56
C VAL A 94 -10.15 1.10 5.45
N ASN A 95 -9.03 1.44 6.09
CA ASN A 95 -7.83 0.61 6.13
C ASN A 95 -7.30 0.16 4.74
N ARG A 96 -7.34 1.05 3.75
CA ARG A 96 -6.98 0.77 2.34
C ARG A 96 -7.76 -0.38 1.72
N LEU A 97 -8.98 -0.59 2.19
CA LEU A 97 -9.95 -1.49 1.60
C LEU A 97 -11.16 -0.68 1.15
N LEU A 98 -11.68 -1.02 -0.03
CA LEU A 98 -12.82 -0.35 -0.63
C LEU A 98 -14.06 -1.21 -0.40
N TYR A 99 -15.07 -0.65 0.25
CA TYR A 99 -16.31 -1.34 0.59
C TYR A 99 -17.44 -0.88 -0.32
N ALA A 100 -18.10 -1.82 -0.98
CA ALA A 100 -19.31 -1.60 -1.76
C ALA A 100 -20.54 -2.11 -0.99
N ILE A 101 -21.42 -1.18 -0.62
CA ILE A 101 -22.44 -1.38 0.41
C ILE A 101 -23.84 -1.19 -0.18
N GLY A 102 -24.66 -2.24 -0.09
CA GLY A 102 -26.05 -2.22 -0.56
C GLY A 102 -26.17 -1.98 -2.06
N GLY A 103 -27.21 -1.22 -2.44
CA GLY A 103 -27.56 -0.91 -3.83
C GLY A 103 -28.70 -1.78 -4.36
N PHE A 104 -28.73 -1.96 -5.69
CA PHE A 104 -29.73 -2.73 -6.41
C PHE A 104 -29.09 -3.51 -7.55
N ASP A 105 -29.39 -4.79 -7.65
CA ASP A 105 -28.80 -5.71 -8.65
C ASP A 105 -29.60 -5.81 -9.96
N GLY A 106 -30.68 -5.03 -10.09
CA GLY A 106 -31.64 -5.13 -11.19
C GLY A 106 -32.93 -5.87 -10.82
N LYS A 107 -32.94 -6.57 -9.67
CA LYS A 107 -34.09 -7.33 -9.15
C LYS A 107 -34.42 -6.99 -7.71
N ASN A 108 -33.43 -6.97 -6.82
CA ASN A 108 -33.58 -6.81 -5.38
C ASN A 108 -32.75 -5.63 -4.86
N ARG A 109 -33.29 -4.90 -3.88
CA ARG A 109 -32.48 -4.00 -3.06
C ARG A 109 -31.60 -4.83 -2.13
N LEU A 110 -30.35 -4.45 -1.99
CA LEU A 110 -29.32 -5.26 -1.35
C LEU A 110 -29.04 -4.77 0.07
N ASN A 111 -28.86 -5.70 0.99
CA ASN A 111 -28.18 -5.48 2.26
C ASN A 111 -26.74 -6.02 2.27
N SER A 112 -26.35 -6.75 1.21
CA SER A 112 -25.05 -7.37 1.10
C SER A 112 -23.94 -6.32 0.95
N VAL A 113 -22.75 -6.68 1.42
CA VAL A 113 -21.57 -5.81 1.41
C VAL A 113 -20.38 -6.63 0.93
N GLU A 114 -19.57 -6.04 0.07
CA GLU A 114 -18.33 -6.64 -0.40
C GLU A 114 -17.15 -5.68 -0.26
N CYS A 115 -15.98 -6.25 -0.03
CA CYS A 115 -14.73 -5.57 0.32
C CYS A 115 -13.66 -5.93 -0.70
N TYR A 116 -13.11 -4.93 -1.36
CA TYR A 116 -12.05 -5.04 -2.35
C TYR A 116 -10.68 -4.86 -1.71
N HIS A 117 -9.79 -5.79 -2.04
CA HIS A 117 -8.41 -5.83 -1.63
C HIS A 117 -7.53 -5.45 -2.83
N PRO A 118 -6.93 -4.24 -2.85
CA PRO A 118 -6.18 -3.77 -4.02
C PRO A 118 -4.87 -4.54 -4.25
N GLU A 119 -4.30 -5.16 -3.21
CA GLU A 119 -3.00 -5.84 -3.29
C GLU A 119 -3.05 -7.17 -4.07
N ASN A 120 -4.20 -7.86 -4.04
CA ASN A 120 -4.42 -9.11 -4.79
C ASN A 120 -5.50 -8.98 -5.88
N ASP A 121 -6.09 -7.78 -6.05
CA ASP A 121 -7.16 -7.49 -7.01
C ASP A 121 -8.37 -8.44 -6.85
N GLU A 122 -8.91 -8.52 -5.63
CA GLU A 122 -9.99 -9.46 -5.30
C GLU A 122 -11.07 -8.83 -4.41
N TRP A 123 -12.33 -9.22 -4.65
CA TRP A 123 -13.48 -8.88 -3.81
C TRP A 123 -13.81 -10.03 -2.86
N THR A 124 -14.28 -9.71 -1.66
CA THR A 124 -14.73 -10.68 -0.67
C THR A 124 -16.03 -10.21 -0.02
N MET A 125 -16.95 -11.11 0.26
CA MET A 125 -18.18 -10.76 0.99
C MET A 125 -17.87 -10.55 2.46
N VAL A 126 -18.45 -9.52 3.07
CA VAL A 126 -18.41 -9.26 4.52
C VAL A 126 -19.82 -9.29 5.10
N SER A 127 -19.97 -9.12 6.41
CA SER A 127 -21.28 -9.22 7.06
C SER A 127 -22.29 -8.23 6.46
N PRO A 128 -23.50 -8.70 6.11
CA PRO A 128 -24.52 -7.86 5.49
C PRO A 128 -25.14 -6.90 6.51
N MET A 129 -25.63 -5.77 6.02
CA MET A 129 -26.46 -4.86 6.80
C MET A 129 -27.72 -5.56 7.30
N LYS A 130 -28.30 -5.05 8.39
CA LYS A 130 -29.57 -5.55 8.95
C LYS A 130 -30.76 -5.22 8.03
N CYS A 131 -30.68 -4.13 7.28
CA CYS A 131 -31.71 -3.69 6.34
C CYS A 131 -31.15 -3.54 4.91
N SER A 132 -31.96 -3.85 3.89
CA SER A 132 -31.62 -3.57 2.49
C SER A 132 -31.70 -2.08 2.21
N ARG A 133 -30.70 -1.54 1.51
CA ARG A 133 -30.61 -0.10 1.25
C ARG A 133 -30.08 0.16 -0.15
N SER A 134 -30.81 0.96 -0.94
CA SER A 134 -30.28 1.60 -2.15
C SER A 134 -30.35 3.11 -2.05
N GLY A 135 -29.36 3.80 -2.63
CA GLY A 135 -29.26 5.26 -2.53
C GLY A 135 -29.15 5.74 -1.07
N ALA A 136 -28.50 4.96 -0.20
CA ALA A 136 -28.15 5.42 1.13
C ALA A 136 -26.93 6.35 1.07
N GLY A 137 -26.81 7.23 2.05
CA GLY A 137 -25.61 8.03 2.25
C GLY A 137 -24.59 7.21 3.03
N VAL A 138 -23.36 7.13 2.53
CA VAL A 138 -22.31 6.31 3.14
C VAL A 138 -21.06 7.15 3.34
N ALA A 139 -20.47 7.04 4.54
CA ALA A 139 -19.21 7.68 4.87
C ALA A 139 -18.43 6.85 5.89
N SER A 140 -17.10 6.91 5.84
CA SER A 140 -16.21 6.33 6.84
C SER A 140 -15.72 7.38 7.83
N LEU A 141 -15.67 7.01 9.11
CA LEU A 141 -15.11 7.83 10.18
C LEU A 141 -14.38 6.94 11.18
N GLY A 142 -13.05 7.09 11.25
CA GLY A 142 -12.19 6.17 11.97
C GLY A 142 -12.24 4.75 11.37
N GLN A 143 -12.39 3.73 12.22
CA GLN A 143 -12.54 2.33 11.79
C GLN A 143 -13.97 1.97 11.33
N TYR A 144 -14.92 2.91 11.41
CA TYR A 144 -16.34 2.63 11.22
C TYR A 144 -16.84 3.13 9.87
N ILE A 145 -17.79 2.40 9.30
CA ILE A 145 -18.57 2.84 8.13
C ILE A 145 -20.00 3.10 8.56
N TYR A 146 -20.54 4.27 8.23
CA TYR A 146 -21.90 4.66 8.56
C TYR A 146 -22.75 4.65 7.29
N VAL A 147 -23.96 4.09 7.40
CA VAL A 147 -24.95 4.02 6.32
C VAL A 147 -26.23 4.68 6.80
N ILE A 148 -26.52 5.86 6.26
CA ILE A 148 -27.62 6.72 6.65
C ILE A 148 -28.74 6.57 5.62
N GLY A 149 -29.95 6.24 6.08
CA GLY A 149 -31.15 6.22 5.25
C GLY A 149 -31.08 5.27 4.06
N GLY A 150 -31.64 5.68 2.93
CA GLY A 150 -31.80 4.86 1.72
C GLY A 150 -33.23 4.40 1.50
N TYR A 151 -33.42 3.54 0.50
CA TYR A 151 -34.70 2.95 0.13
C TYR A 151 -34.60 1.42 0.11
N ASP A 152 -35.48 0.75 0.86
CA ASP A 152 -35.47 -0.70 1.06
C ASP A 152 -36.24 -1.50 -0.01
N GLY A 153 -37.05 -0.81 -0.82
CA GLY A 153 -37.97 -1.43 -1.78
C GLY A 153 -39.42 -0.99 -1.58
N SER A 154 -39.76 -0.53 -0.37
CA SER A 154 -41.10 -0.11 0.02
C SER A 154 -41.14 1.32 0.54
N CYS A 155 -40.16 1.75 1.35
CA CYS A 155 -40.14 3.07 1.96
C CYS A 155 -38.73 3.66 2.08
N GLN A 156 -38.67 4.99 2.24
CA GLN A 156 -37.45 5.68 2.63
C GLN A 156 -37.14 5.35 4.10
N LEU A 157 -35.85 5.29 4.42
CA LEU A 157 -35.37 4.91 5.74
C LEU A 157 -34.84 6.12 6.51
N LYS A 158 -35.11 6.15 7.82
CA LYS A 158 -34.47 7.06 8.79
C LYS A 158 -33.35 6.40 9.59
N SER A 159 -33.31 5.08 9.59
CA SER A 159 -32.36 4.30 10.39
C SER A 159 -30.93 4.51 9.88
N VAL A 160 -29.99 4.49 10.83
CA VAL A 160 -28.56 4.58 10.56
C VAL A 160 -27.90 3.34 11.11
N GLU A 161 -27.10 2.69 10.28
CA GLU A 161 -26.31 1.53 10.66
C GLU A 161 -24.83 1.89 10.63
N ARG A 162 -24.09 1.43 11.63
CA ARG A 162 -22.64 1.56 11.73
C ARG A 162 -22.00 0.18 11.67
N TYR A 163 -21.11 0.00 10.71
CA TYR A 163 -20.29 -1.18 10.56
C TYR A 163 -18.96 -1.01 11.27
N ASP A 164 -18.63 -1.96 12.13
CA ASP A 164 -17.30 -2.10 12.72
C ASP A 164 -16.44 -2.99 11.81
N THR A 165 -15.52 -2.37 11.07
CA THR A 165 -14.66 -3.09 10.11
C THR A 165 -13.66 -4.05 10.79
N GLU A 166 -13.46 -3.95 12.10
CA GLU A 166 -12.59 -4.86 12.85
C GLU A 166 -13.34 -6.09 13.33
N ARG A 167 -14.58 -5.88 13.79
CA ARG A 167 -15.43 -6.94 14.37
C ARG A 167 -16.33 -7.61 13.35
N ASP A 168 -16.46 -7.06 12.14
CA ASP A 168 -17.38 -7.52 11.10
C ASP A 168 -18.82 -7.61 11.60
N VAL A 169 -19.29 -6.54 12.25
CA VAL A 169 -20.66 -6.45 12.80
C VAL A 169 -21.29 -5.10 12.52
N TRP A 170 -22.63 -5.12 12.40
CA TRP A 170 -23.45 -3.93 12.22
C TRP A 170 -24.23 -3.60 13.49
N ASP A 171 -24.17 -2.34 13.91
CA ASP A 171 -24.95 -1.79 15.01
C ASP A 171 -25.88 -0.69 14.51
N TYR A 172 -27.04 -0.54 15.16
CA TYR A 172 -27.86 0.65 14.94
C TYR A 172 -27.30 1.78 15.81
N VAL A 173 -27.24 2.98 15.23
CA VAL A 173 -26.96 4.23 15.94
C VAL A 173 -28.17 5.15 15.80
N SER A 174 -28.12 6.33 16.43
CA SER A 174 -29.21 7.30 16.38
C SER A 174 -29.67 7.55 14.94
N SER A 175 -30.99 7.55 14.76
CA SER A 175 -31.64 7.76 13.47
C SER A 175 -31.70 9.24 13.13
N VAL A 176 -31.69 9.55 11.83
CA VAL A 176 -31.99 10.91 11.36
C VAL A 176 -33.46 11.26 11.60
N SER A 177 -33.76 12.55 11.65
CA SER A 177 -35.10 13.06 11.97
C SER A 177 -36.15 12.74 10.90
N ILE A 178 -35.76 12.72 9.62
CA ILE A 178 -36.64 12.50 8.47
C ILE A 178 -36.10 11.33 7.64
N ALA A 179 -36.98 10.37 7.32
CA ALA A 179 -36.63 9.26 6.45
C ALA A 179 -36.31 9.77 5.03
N ARG A 180 -35.17 9.36 4.47
CA ARG A 180 -34.70 9.88 3.18
C ARG A 180 -33.81 8.92 2.42
N SER A 181 -33.83 9.04 1.10
CA SER A 181 -32.93 8.36 0.15
C SER A 181 -32.27 9.35 -0.80
N ALA A 182 -31.24 8.91 -1.53
CA ALA A 182 -30.45 9.75 -2.44
C ALA A 182 -29.94 11.04 -1.77
N LEU A 183 -29.61 10.95 -0.48
CA LEU A 183 -28.95 12.00 0.29
C LEU A 183 -27.43 11.98 0.05
N SER A 184 -26.78 13.08 0.40
CA SER A 184 -25.32 13.15 0.47
C SER A 184 -24.86 13.05 1.91
N VAL A 185 -23.73 12.37 2.14
CA VAL A 185 -23.09 12.30 3.46
C VAL A 185 -21.60 12.55 3.30
N THR A 186 -21.04 13.41 4.15
CA THR A 186 -19.59 13.63 4.22
C THR A 186 -19.12 13.77 5.66
N VAL A 187 -17.81 13.68 5.85
CA VAL A 187 -17.16 13.82 7.15
C VAL A 187 -16.42 15.16 7.19
N LEU A 188 -16.70 15.96 8.22
CA LEU A 188 -16.01 17.21 8.48
C LEU A 188 -15.76 17.32 9.99
N ASP A 189 -14.52 17.61 10.37
CA ASP A 189 -14.09 17.78 11.77
C ASP A 189 -14.57 16.68 12.73
N GLY A 190 -14.50 15.42 12.29
CA GLY A 190 -14.87 14.26 13.10
C GLY A 190 -16.37 14.04 13.30
N LYS A 191 -17.23 14.74 12.54
CA LYS A 191 -18.69 14.59 12.54
C LYS A 191 -19.19 14.19 11.16
N LEU A 192 -20.37 13.57 11.08
CA LEU A 192 -21.02 13.24 9.80
C LEU A 192 -22.06 14.32 9.46
N TYR A 193 -22.10 14.76 8.21
CA TYR A 193 -23.06 15.73 7.71
C TYR A 193 -23.96 15.05 6.70
N ALA A 194 -25.24 14.85 7.04
CA ALA A 194 -26.26 14.28 6.16
C ALA A 194 -27.10 15.39 5.54
N MET A 195 -27.09 15.49 4.21
CA MET A 195 -27.61 16.63 3.47
C MET A 195 -28.64 16.23 2.42
N GLY A 196 -29.79 16.91 2.44
CA GLY A 196 -30.87 16.79 1.45
C GLY A 196 -31.47 15.38 1.34
N GLY A 197 -31.78 14.96 0.12
CA GLY A 197 -32.42 13.66 -0.17
C GLY A 197 -33.89 13.78 -0.54
N TYR A 198 -34.52 12.63 -0.78
CA TYR A 198 -35.94 12.49 -1.11
C TYR A 198 -36.63 11.65 -0.04
N ASP A 199 -37.73 12.16 0.53
CA ASP A 199 -38.47 11.53 1.65
C ASP A 199 -39.65 10.64 1.21
N GLY A 200 -39.89 10.53 -0.11
CA GLY A 200 -41.05 9.83 -0.66
C GLY A 200 -42.08 10.77 -1.28
N SER A 201 -42.05 12.06 -0.93
CA SER A 201 -42.96 13.11 -1.42
C SER A 201 -42.24 14.36 -1.93
N SER A 202 -41.17 14.79 -1.26
CA SER A 202 -40.49 16.06 -1.47
C SER A 202 -38.97 15.94 -1.46
N PHE A 203 -38.29 16.90 -2.10
CA PHE A 203 -36.84 17.03 -2.02
C PHE A 203 -36.47 17.89 -0.81
N LEU A 204 -35.62 17.34 0.06
CA LEU A 204 -35.26 17.95 1.33
C LEU A 204 -34.11 18.94 1.16
N LYS A 205 -34.16 20.03 1.94
CA LYS A 205 -33.05 20.99 2.13
C LYS A 205 -32.33 20.80 3.47
N ILE A 206 -32.84 19.93 4.33
CA ILE A 206 -32.33 19.75 5.69
C ILE A 206 -30.87 19.27 5.69
N VAL A 207 -30.11 19.78 6.65
CA VAL A 207 -28.79 19.28 6.99
C VAL A 207 -28.82 18.81 8.44
N GLU A 208 -28.37 17.59 8.70
CA GLU A 208 -28.24 17.04 10.04
C GLU A 208 -26.78 16.64 10.29
N ILE A 209 -26.28 16.96 11.48
CA ILE A 209 -24.89 16.74 11.89
C ILE A 209 -24.87 15.70 12.99
N TYR A 210 -24.14 14.61 12.78
CA TYR A 210 -24.01 13.52 13.75
C TYR A 210 -22.74 13.67 14.57
N ASP A 211 -22.89 13.64 15.89
CA ASP A 211 -21.81 13.53 16.85
C ASP A 211 -21.63 12.06 17.26
N PRO A 212 -20.56 11.38 16.81
CA PRO A 212 -20.34 9.97 17.13
C PRO A 212 -19.99 9.73 18.60
N VAL A 213 -19.55 10.74 19.35
CA VAL A 213 -19.23 10.62 20.77
C VAL A 213 -20.52 10.61 21.60
N LYS A 214 -21.51 11.40 21.20
CA LYS A 214 -22.80 11.50 21.88
C LYS A 214 -23.86 10.54 21.33
N ASP A 215 -23.62 9.97 20.15
CA ASP A 215 -24.61 9.22 19.38
C ASP A 215 -25.90 10.03 19.18
N GLN A 216 -25.76 11.27 18.67
CA GLN A 216 -26.90 12.19 18.49
C GLN A 216 -26.76 13.00 17.21
N TRP A 217 -27.90 13.30 16.59
CA TRP A 217 -28.02 14.23 15.47
C TRP A 217 -28.48 15.60 15.94
N GLU A 218 -27.86 16.65 15.42
CA GLU A 218 -28.28 18.04 15.59
C GLU A 218 -28.63 18.65 14.22
N GLN A 219 -29.59 19.57 14.19
CA GLN A 219 -29.94 20.26 12.94
C GLN A 219 -28.86 21.29 12.60
N GLY A 220 -28.27 21.16 11.42
CA GLY A 220 -27.35 22.12 10.84
C GLY A 220 -28.07 23.23 10.06
N ILE A 221 -27.30 24.01 9.31
CA ILE A 221 -27.86 25.05 8.43
C ILE A 221 -28.44 24.38 7.18
N ASP A 222 -29.71 24.66 6.89
CA ASP A 222 -30.38 24.16 5.68
C ASP A 222 -29.64 24.60 4.39
N MET A 223 -29.70 23.74 3.38
CA MET A 223 -29.32 24.08 2.01
C MET A 223 -30.25 25.17 1.45
N THR A 224 -29.76 25.91 0.45
CA THR A 224 -30.55 26.97 -0.21
C THR A 224 -31.81 26.43 -0.90
N PHE A 225 -31.76 25.22 -1.46
CA PHE A 225 -32.88 24.57 -2.13
C PHE A 225 -32.87 23.06 -1.88
N GLY A 226 -34.06 22.48 -1.79
CA GLY A 226 -34.22 21.03 -1.62
C GLY A 226 -33.74 20.26 -2.85
N ARG A 227 -32.91 19.23 -2.64
CA ARG A 227 -32.34 18.42 -3.72
C ARG A 227 -31.98 17.01 -3.27
N SER A 228 -31.93 16.09 -4.24
CA SER A 228 -31.46 14.71 -4.04
C SER A 228 -30.50 14.30 -5.15
N GLY A 229 -29.80 13.18 -4.97
CA GLY A 229 -28.87 12.63 -5.96
C GLY A 229 -27.62 13.47 -6.19
N HIS A 230 -27.24 14.31 -5.22
CA HIS A 230 -26.05 15.15 -5.25
C HIS A 230 -24.90 14.53 -4.46
N ALA A 231 -23.68 14.91 -4.80
CA ALA A 231 -22.47 14.49 -4.11
C ALA A 231 -21.91 15.64 -3.24
N SER A 232 -21.15 15.28 -2.22
CA SER A 232 -20.42 16.18 -1.34
C SER A 232 -19.02 15.66 -1.11
N ALA A 233 -18.04 16.55 -1.09
CA ALA A 233 -16.65 16.23 -0.75
C ALA A 233 -16.08 17.36 0.13
N VAL A 234 -15.14 17.01 0.99
CA VAL A 234 -14.41 17.95 1.84
C VAL A 234 -12.97 18.02 1.37
N SER A 235 -12.42 19.22 1.26
CA SER A 235 -11.02 19.45 0.96
C SER A 235 -10.45 20.51 1.90
N TYR A 236 -9.29 20.22 2.47
CA TYR A 236 -8.53 21.20 3.25
C TYR A 236 -7.49 21.81 2.32
N HIS A 237 -7.51 23.13 2.17
CA HIS A 237 -6.47 23.86 1.44
C HIS A 237 -5.71 24.73 2.43
N LEU A 238 -4.39 24.59 2.48
CA LEU A 238 -3.52 25.57 3.12
C LEU A 238 -3.57 26.83 2.25
N CYS A 239 -4.28 27.84 2.73
CA CYS A 239 -4.36 29.14 2.06
C CYS A 239 -2.96 29.77 1.99
N PRO A 240 -2.37 30.00 0.80
CA PRO A 240 -1.12 30.71 0.67
C PRO A 240 -1.43 32.23 0.67
N ILE A 241 -1.36 32.85 1.85
CA ILE A 241 -1.13 34.27 2.21
C ILE A 241 -1.72 35.40 1.32
N HIS A 242 -2.34 36.37 2.02
CA HIS A 242 -2.82 37.72 1.62
C HIS A 242 -4.27 37.82 1.10
N CYS A 243 -5.24 37.70 2.02
CA CYS A 243 -6.58 38.27 1.87
C CYS A 243 -6.64 39.66 2.53
N ASP A 244 -5.84 40.62 2.05
CA ASP A 244 -6.08 42.05 2.27
C ASP A 244 -6.33 42.64 0.89
N TYR A 245 -7.61 42.73 0.50
CA TYR A 245 -8.20 43.64 -0.51
C TYR A 245 -9.58 43.10 -0.91
N LEU A 246 -10.56 43.23 -0.02
CA LEU A 246 -11.96 43.33 -0.40
C LEU A 246 -12.57 44.46 0.44
N ASP A 247 -12.59 45.65 -0.15
CA ASP A 247 -13.25 46.81 0.44
C ASP A 247 -14.78 46.67 0.31
N HIS A 248 -15.41 46.71 1.49
CA HIS A 248 -16.66 47.39 1.82
C HIS A 248 -18.00 46.75 1.39
N ASN A 249 -18.41 45.73 2.16
CA ASN A 249 -19.59 45.78 3.06
C ASN A 249 -20.11 44.37 3.39
N ILE A 250 -19.33 43.56 4.12
CA ILE A 250 -19.87 42.42 4.87
C ILE A 250 -19.09 42.31 6.19
N THR A 251 -19.83 42.31 7.28
CA THR A 251 -19.37 42.27 8.67
C THR A 251 -18.46 41.06 8.91
N LEU A 252 -17.15 41.30 9.07
CA LEU A 252 -16.23 40.33 9.63
C LEU A 252 -16.53 40.15 11.13
N HIS A 253 -16.96 38.96 11.52
CA HIS A 253 -16.66 38.41 12.84
C HIS A 253 -15.59 37.33 12.68
N GLY A 254 -14.35 37.76 12.47
CA GLY A 254 -13.19 37.01 12.92
C GLY A 254 -12.89 37.43 14.36
N ALA A 255 -13.01 36.50 15.31
CA ALA A 255 -12.46 36.69 16.64
C ALA A 255 -11.64 35.45 17.01
N VAL A 256 -10.32 35.60 16.88
CA VAL A 256 -9.44 35.17 17.95
C VAL A 256 -9.91 35.91 19.21
N LEU A 257 -10.46 35.19 20.18
CA LEU A 257 -10.59 35.67 21.56
C LEU A 257 -9.65 34.83 22.43
N VAL A 258 -8.52 35.44 22.77
CA VAL A 258 -7.71 35.05 23.92
C VAL A 258 -8.40 35.61 25.17
N ILE A 259 -8.84 34.72 26.07
CA ILE A 259 -8.96 35.02 27.50
C ILE A 259 -8.08 34.00 28.24
N LEU A 260 -7.04 34.54 28.87
CA LEU A 260 -6.23 33.91 29.89
C LEU A 260 -7.05 33.73 31.16
N LEU A 261 -7.11 32.50 31.69
CA LEU A 261 -7.17 32.25 33.12
C LEU A 261 -6.29 31.04 33.46
N ASN A 262 -5.31 31.29 34.33
CA ASN A 262 -4.38 30.36 34.94
C ASN A 262 -5.10 29.22 35.65
N LEU A 263 -4.71 27.98 35.37
CA LEU A 263 -4.57 26.92 36.38
C LEU A 263 -3.32 26.10 36.06
N THR A 264 -2.24 26.45 36.74
CA THR A 264 -1.06 25.64 36.96
C THR A 264 -1.42 24.41 37.81
N THR A 265 -1.22 23.21 37.27
CA THR A 265 -0.90 22.01 38.08
C THR A 265 -0.03 21.08 37.21
N ASN A 266 1.30 21.19 37.29
CA ASN A 266 2.17 20.35 38.11
C ASN A 266 1.76 18.87 38.14
N PHE A 267 2.34 18.04 37.26
CA PHE A 267 2.72 16.69 37.66
C PHE A 267 4.15 16.36 37.20
N LYS A 268 4.92 16.01 38.23
CA LYS A 268 6.35 15.82 38.30
C LYS A 268 6.85 14.64 37.49
N ASN A 269 8.06 14.84 36.95
CA ASN A 269 9.07 13.81 36.73
C ASN A 269 9.13 12.79 37.89
N LYS A 270 9.15 11.51 37.51
CA LYS A 270 9.91 10.43 38.17
C LYS A 270 10.58 9.71 37.00
N ILE A 271 11.87 9.87 36.71
CA ILE A 271 13.03 9.39 37.49
C ILE A 271 12.73 8.09 38.25
N TYR A 272 13.06 6.98 37.59
CA TYR A 272 13.56 5.73 38.17
C TYR A 272 14.80 5.42 37.33
N ASP A 273 15.98 5.90 37.73
CA ASP A 273 16.91 5.34 38.71
C ASP A 273 17.57 4.04 38.22
N GLU A 274 18.83 4.20 37.79
CA GLU A 274 19.79 3.15 37.55
C GLU A 274 20.18 2.51 38.88
N HIS A 275 20.07 1.18 38.99
CA HIS A 275 21.13 0.30 39.50
C HIS A 275 20.59 -1.10 39.76
N LYS A 276 21.07 -2.08 38.99
CA LYS A 276 21.85 -3.18 39.55
C LYS A 276 22.64 -3.90 38.46
N LYS A 277 23.95 -3.66 38.48
CA LYS A 277 24.96 -4.58 37.95
C LYS A 277 24.88 -5.87 38.77
N GLU A 278 24.45 -6.97 38.17
CA GLU A 278 24.85 -8.29 38.63
C GLU A 278 25.89 -8.86 37.66
N LYS A 279 27.14 -8.86 38.15
CA LYS A 279 28.21 -9.70 37.64
C LYS A 279 27.79 -11.15 37.89
N LEU A 280 27.50 -11.90 36.84
CA LEU A 280 27.67 -13.34 36.86
C LEU A 280 28.80 -13.71 35.90
N SER A 281 29.98 -13.93 36.48
CA SER A 281 31.08 -14.62 35.84
C SER A 281 30.66 -16.06 35.56
N TYR A 282 30.60 -16.48 34.30
CA TYR A 282 30.72 -17.89 33.97
C TYR A 282 31.60 -18.09 32.74
N SER A 283 32.42 -19.13 32.86
CA SER A 283 33.65 -19.38 32.13
C SER A 283 33.49 -19.53 30.63
N LEU A 284 34.44 -18.90 29.92
CA LEU A 284 34.77 -19.15 28.52
C LEU A 284 35.04 -20.64 28.25
N SER A 285 34.13 -21.32 27.56
CA SER A 285 34.51 -22.44 26.70
C SER A 285 34.48 -21.97 25.25
N LYS A 286 35.63 -21.47 24.77
CA LYS A 286 35.88 -21.22 23.36
C LYS A 286 35.77 -22.54 22.59
N LYS A 287 34.63 -22.79 21.96
CA LYS A 287 34.59 -23.55 20.71
C LYS A 287 34.33 -22.56 19.58
N ARG A 288 35.43 -22.04 19.02
CA ARG A 288 35.41 -21.43 17.69
C ARG A 288 35.00 -22.52 16.71
N ILE A 289 33.80 -22.39 16.15
CA ILE A 289 33.43 -23.12 14.94
C ILE A 289 33.70 -22.14 13.79
N ASN A 290 34.71 -22.47 12.99
CA ASN A 290 35.02 -21.77 11.75
C ASN A 290 33.83 -21.92 10.80
N MET A 291 33.10 -20.82 10.55
CA MET A 291 32.41 -20.70 9.26
C MET A 291 33.49 -20.58 8.16
N PRO A 292 33.29 -21.18 6.98
CA PRO A 292 34.18 -20.94 5.86
C PRO A 292 34.06 -19.47 5.49
N ILE A 293 35.10 -18.70 5.76
CA ILE A 293 35.29 -17.39 5.14
C ILE A 293 35.74 -17.67 3.71
N THR A 294 34.80 -17.95 2.82
CA THR A 294 35.00 -17.68 1.40
C THR A 294 34.32 -16.34 1.14
N GLY A 295 34.97 -15.43 0.42
CA GLY A 295 34.41 -14.10 0.10
C GLY A 295 33.16 -14.16 -0.76
N GLU A 296 32.59 -15.33 -1.02
CA GLU A 296 31.49 -15.56 -1.94
C GLU A 296 30.15 -15.14 -1.34
N VAL A 297 29.37 -14.36 -2.10
CA VAL A 297 28.03 -13.90 -1.72
C VAL A 297 26.99 -14.72 -2.46
N THR A 298 26.12 -15.41 -1.72
CA THR A 298 25.04 -16.21 -2.32
C THR A 298 23.74 -15.40 -2.38
N ILE A 299 23.29 -15.03 -3.57
CA ILE A 299 22.03 -14.30 -3.79
C ILE A 299 20.96 -15.28 -4.24
N CYS A 300 19.81 -15.29 -3.54
CA CYS A 300 18.67 -16.12 -3.86
C CYS A 300 17.49 -15.27 -4.32
N VAL A 301 16.86 -15.66 -5.43
CA VAL A 301 15.67 -14.99 -5.97
C VAL A 301 14.64 -16.04 -6.37
N VAL A 302 13.36 -15.71 -6.18
CA VAL A 302 12.24 -16.53 -6.60
C VAL A 302 11.43 -15.78 -7.66
N VAL A 303 11.19 -16.41 -8.82
CA VAL A 303 10.64 -15.74 -10.01
C VAL A 303 9.41 -16.50 -10.55
N CYS A 304 8.29 -15.79 -10.76
CA CYS A 304 7.06 -16.32 -11.37
C CYS A 304 6.51 -15.32 -12.38
N GLY A 305 5.75 -15.84 -13.35
CA GLY A 305 5.05 -15.03 -14.35
C GLY A 305 6.01 -14.22 -15.22
N ASP A 306 5.58 -13.05 -15.66
CA ASP A 306 6.31 -12.24 -16.63
C ASP A 306 7.38 -11.34 -15.99
N ARG A 307 8.19 -11.90 -15.07
CA ARG A 307 9.23 -11.16 -14.32
C ARG A 307 10.66 -11.51 -14.69
N LEU A 308 10.87 -12.09 -15.88
CA LEU A 308 12.21 -12.47 -16.36
C LEU A 308 13.15 -11.26 -16.46
N ASP A 309 12.73 -10.21 -17.17
CA ASP A 309 13.58 -9.03 -17.40
C ASP A 309 13.89 -8.25 -16.12
N GLU A 310 12.90 -8.14 -15.24
CA GLU A 310 13.05 -7.50 -13.93
C GLU A 310 14.07 -8.26 -13.07
N SER A 311 13.96 -9.60 -13.04
CA SER A 311 14.91 -10.47 -12.31
C SER A 311 16.32 -10.42 -12.90
N LEU A 312 16.45 -10.43 -14.23
CA LEU A 312 17.75 -10.29 -14.88
C LEU A 312 18.36 -8.92 -14.57
N THR A 313 17.57 -7.85 -14.57
CA THR A 313 18.03 -6.50 -14.22
C THR A 313 18.52 -6.42 -12.77
N MET A 314 17.82 -7.08 -11.83
CA MET A 314 18.26 -7.24 -10.45
C MET A 314 19.61 -7.97 -10.36
N LEU A 315 19.75 -9.13 -11.01
CA LEU A 315 21.01 -9.89 -11.02
C LEU A 315 22.16 -9.11 -11.67
N LYS A 316 21.88 -8.37 -12.76
CA LYS A 316 22.83 -7.49 -13.43
C LYS A 316 23.33 -6.40 -12.48
N SER A 317 22.45 -5.78 -11.71
CA SER A 317 22.84 -4.77 -10.73
C SER A 317 23.81 -5.33 -9.68
N ALA A 318 23.61 -6.58 -9.22
CA ALA A 318 24.56 -7.24 -8.32
C ALA A 318 25.94 -7.45 -8.97
N LEU A 319 25.98 -7.89 -10.23
CA LEU A 319 27.22 -8.11 -10.98
C LEU A 319 27.99 -6.81 -11.23
N VAL A 320 27.30 -5.70 -11.51
CA VAL A 320 27.95 -4.40 -11.74
C VAL A 320 28.76 -3.98 -10.52
N PHE A 321 28.17 -4.07 -9.34
CA PHE A 321 28.76 -3.53 -8.12
C PHE A 321 29.66 -4.50 -7.35
N THR A 322 29.57 -5.81 -7.57
CA THR A 322 30.34 -6.79 -6.77
C THR A 322 31.86 -6.64 -6.95
N ASN A 323 32.59 -6.79 -5.85
CA ASN A 323 34.05 -6.98 -5.86
C ASN A 323 34.48 -8.40 -5.50
N THR A 324 33.52 -9.32 -5.43
CA THR A 324 33.76 -10.71 -5.04
C THR A 324 32.97 -11.70 -5.90
N SER A 325 33.26 -12.99 -5.73
CA SER A 325 32.51 -14.05 -6.40
C SER A 325 31.05 -14.07 -5.94
N LEU A 326 30.13 -14.19 -6.89
CA LEU A 326 28.71 -14.35 -6.59
C LEU A 326 28.24 -15.77 -6.90
N GLN A 327 27.34 -16.29 -6.08
CA GLN A 327 26.58 -17.51 -6.38
C GLN A 327 25.10 -17.15 -6.50
N PHE A 328 24.51 -17.32 -7.67
CA PHE A 328 23.08 -17.12 -7.89
C PHE A 328 22.31 -18.42 -7.67
N ILE A 329 21.24 -18.35 -6.88
CA ILE A 329 20.26 -19.43 -6.72
C ILE A 329 18.90 -18.90 -7.18
N ILE A 330 18.46 -19.33 -8.35
CA ILE A 330 17.22 -18.87 -8.97
C ILE A 330 16.19 -19.99 -8.85
N ILE A 331 15.09 -19.73 -8.16
CA ILE A 331 13.97 -20.66 -8.07
C ILE A 331 12.83 -20.12 -8.93
N THR A 332 12.42 -20.84 -9.96
CA THR A 332 11.50 -20.30 -10.97
C THR A 332 10.53 -21.34 -11.53
N GLU A 333 9.49 -20.87 -12.22
CA GLU A 333 8.62 -21.73 -13.03
C GLU A 333 9.40 -22.37 -14.19
N ASN A 334 9.00 -23.60 -14.56
CA ASN A 334 9.77 -24.43 -15.50
C ASN A 334 9.95 -23.78 -16.89
N ASN A 335 8.99 -22.97 -17.33
CA ASN A 335 9.04 -22.25 -18.61
C ASN A 335 10.11 -21.15 -18.67
N LEU A 336 10.54 -20.61 -17.52
CA LEU A 336 11.56 -19.55 -17.46
C LEU A 336 13.00 -20.10 -17.38
N ILE A 337 13.16 -21.38 -17.02
CA ILE A 337 14.48 -22.03 -16.85
C ILE A 337 15.37 -21.92 -18.10
N PRO A 338 14.88 -22.14 -19.34
CA PRO A 338 15.72 -22.03 -20.53
C PRO A 338 16.27 -20.62 -20.73
N ALA A 339 15.43 -19.59 -20.54
CA ALA A 339 15.81 -18.20 -20.76
C ALA A 339 16.86 -17.71 -19.75
N PHE A 340 16.73 -18.11 -18.47
CA PHE A 340 17.77 -17.83 -17.47
C PHE A 340 19.09 -18.55 -17.78
N ASN A 341 19.03 -19.82 -18.19
CA ASN A 341 20.23 -20.57 -18.56
C ASN A 341 20.97 -19.90 -19.72
N GLU A 342 20.25 -19.52 -20.78
CA GLU A 342 20.82 -18.85 -21.94
C GLU A 342 21.51 -17.54 -21.54
N LYS A 343 20.77 -16.64 -20.88
CA LYS A 343 21.28 -15.31 -20.53
C LYS A 343 22.43 -15.33 -19.52
N LEU A 344 22.35 -16.16 -18.49
CA LEU A 344 23.41 -16.22 -17.47
C LEU A 344 24.66 -16.95 -17.99
N SER A 345 24.50 -17.91 -18.90
CA SER A 345 25.65 -18.54 -19.59
C SER A 345 26.34 -17.55 -20.53
N GLU A 346 25.56 -16.74 -21.27
CA GLU A 346 26.08 -15.64 -22.07
C GLU A 346 26.86 -14.65 -21.18
N TRP A 347 26.29 -14.23 -20.04
CA TRP A 347 26.94 -13.31 -19.11
C TRP A 347 28.23 -13.86 -18.51
N LYS A 348 28.32 -15.17 -18.26
CA LYS A 348 29.59 -15.80 -17.84
C LYS A 348 30.70 -15.68 -18.88
N LEU A 349 30.36 -15.64 -20.17
CA LEU A 349 31.35 -15.56 -21.25
C LEU A 349 31.83 -14.11 -21.48
N ILE A 350 30.94 -13.12 -21.30
CA ILE A 350 31.23 -11.72 -21.62
C ILE A 350 31.65 -10.89 -20.40
N SER A 351 31.26 -11.29 -19.20
CA SER A 351 31.53 -10.52 -17.98
C SER A 351 32.96 -10.73 -17.49
N ASN A 352 33.59 -9.66 -17.00
CA ASN A 352 34.86 -9.74 -16.29
C ASN A 352 34.71 -10.13 -14.81
N LYS A 353 33.48 -10.38 -14.35
CA LYS A 353 33.14 -10.74 -12.97
C LYS A 353 33.03 -12.26 -12.82
N THR A 354 33.50 -12.77 -11.68
CA THR A 354 33.37 -14.18 -11.32
C THR A 354 32.01 -14.44 -10.69
N PHE A 355 31.20 -15.31 -11.28
CA PHE A 355 29.98 -15.79 -10.65
C PHE A 355 29.58 -17.19 -11.14
N ASP A 356 28.87 -17.92 -10.31
CA ASP A 356 28.21 -19.18 -10.64
C ASP A 356 26.71 -19.09 -10.42
N PHE A 357 25.93 -19.99 -11.04
CA PHE A 357 24.48 -19.99 -10.88
C PHE A 357 23.89 -21.40 -10.89
N VAL A 358 22.80 -21.57 -10.13
CA VAL A 358 21.97 -22.77 -10.12
C VAL A 358 20.52 -22.35 -10.27
N ILE A 359 19.82 -22.98 -11.21
CA ILE A 359 18.39 -22.75 -11.44
C ILE A 359 17.61 -23.99 -10.96
N ARG A 360 16.58 -23.77 -10.15
CA ARG A 360 15.71 -24.82 -9.60
C ARG A 360 14.26 -24.51 -9.92
N SER A 361 13.46 -25.56 -10.03
CA SER A 361 12.01 -25.42 -10.09
C SER A 361 11.43 -25.13 -8.69
N ILE A 362 10.29 -24.44 -8.67
CA ILE A 362 9.51 -24.20 -7.45
C ILE A 362 9.13 -25.56 -6.83
N THR A 363 9.50 -25.75 -5.57
CA THR A 363 9.33 -27.01 -4.84
C THR A 363 9.00 -26.75 -3.37
N PHE A 364 8.04 -27.49 -2.83
CA PHE A 364 7.61 -27.40 -1.43
C PHE A 364 7.87 -28.74 -0.71
N PRO A 365 8.10 -28.74 0.62
CA PRO A 365 8.36 -29.96 1.38
C PRO A 365 7.19 -30.97 1.37
N GLU A 366 7.50 -32.27 1.31
CA GLU A 366 6.51 -33.37 1.38
C GLU A 366 5.90 -33.47 2.78
N GLY A 367 4.57 -33.61 2.88
CA GLY A 367 3.82 -33.71 4.15
C GLY A 367 2.95 -32.49 4.49
N ASN A 368 3.19 -31.35 3.85
CA ASN A 368 2.23 -30.24 3.85
C ASN A 368 1.33 -30.38 2.63
N ASP A 369 0.00 -30.31 2.79
CA ASP A 369 -0.96 -30.42 1.69
C ASP A 369 -0.59 -29.43 0.56
N PRO A 370 -0.01 -29.88 -0.57
CA PRO A 370 0.53 -28.98 -1.59
C PRO A 370 -0.56 -28.13 -2.24
N GLY A 371 -1.82 -28.61 -2.18
CA GLY A 371 -3.00 -27.89 -2.64
C GLY A 371 -3.37 -26.71 -1.75
N ILE A 372 -2.96 -26.69 -0.48
CA ILE A 372 -3.14 -25.55 0.41
C ILE A 372 -2.25 -24.39 -0.08
N TRP A 373 -0.93 -24.58 -0.21
CA TRP A 373 -0.03 -23.47 -0.59
C TRP A 373 -0.32 -22.83 -1.93
N LYS A 374 -0.65 -23.64 -2.95
CA LYS A 374 -1.05 -23.15 -4.27
C LYS A 374 -2.34 -22.31 -4.23
N LYS A 375 -3.18 -22.50 -3.21
CA LYS A 375 -4.42 -21.73 -2.99
C LYS A 375 -4.27 -20.58 -2.01
N LEU A 376 -3.18 -20.51 -1.24
CA LEU A 376 -2.98 -19.50 -0.18
C LEU A 376 -2.28 -18.24 -0.70
N PHE A 377 -1.25 -18.39 -1.53
CA PHE A 377 -0.47 -17.29 -2.08
C PHE A 377 -0.07 -17.60 -3.52
N LYS A 378 0.37 -16.58 -4.28
CA LYS A 378 1.12 -16.84 -5.51
C LYS A 378 2.30 -17.78 -5.15
N PRO A 379 2.49 -18.91 -5.86
CA PRO A 379 3.46 -19.94 -5.46
C PRO A 379 4.87 -19.40 -5.15
N CYS A 380 5.32 -18.39 -5.91
CA CYS A 380 6.62 -17.76 -5.67
C CYS A 380 6.74 -17.00 -4.35
N ALA A 381 5.68 -16.33 -3.89
CA ALA A 381 5.70 -15.64 -2.61
C ALA A 381 5.84 -16.66 -1.46
N ALA A 382 5.10 -17.76 -1.52
CA ALA A 382 5.17 -18.82 -0.50
C ALA A 382 6.54 -19.53 -0.47
N GLN A 383 7.21 -19.68 -1.61
CA GLN A 383 8.49 -20.42 -1.72
C GLN A 383 9.56 -19.88 -0.77
N ARG A 384 9.63 -18.56 -0.55
CA ARG A 384 10.59 -17.92 0.37
C ARG A 384 10.53 -18.50 1.78
N LEU A 385 9.33 -18.81 2.28
CA LEU A 385 9.13 -19.34 3.63
C LEU A 385 9.74 -20.74 3.82
N PHE A 386 10.05 -21.45 2.72
CA PHE A 386 10.56 -22.82 2.73
C PHE A 386 12.02 -22.93 2.28
N LEU A 387 12.70 -21.82 2.00
CA LEU A 387 14.13 -21.82 1.63
C LEU A 387 15.03 -22.62 2.59
N PRO A 388 14.84 -22.57 3.94
CA PRO A 388 15.67 -23.36 4.84
C PRO A 388 15.58 -24.88 4.59
N THR A 389 14.42 -25.36 4.12
CA THR A 389 14.19 -26.79 3.81
C THR A 389 14.57 -27.13 2.37
N VAL A 390 14.26 -26.24 1.42
CA VAL A 390 14.51 -26.45 -0.02
C VAL A 390 16.01 -26.37 -0.33
N LEU A 391 16.75 -25.48 0.35
CA LEU A 391 18.19 -25.30 0.18
C LEU A 391 18.95 -25.97 1.33
N ASN A 392 18.80 -27.29 1.44
CA ASN A 392 19.37 -28.09 2.53
C ASN A 392 20.90 -28.05 2.64
N ASN A 393 21.59 -27.88 1.51
CA ASN A 393 23.05 -27.85 1.41
C ASN A 393 23.63 -26.42 1.38
N THR A 394 22.82 -25.39 1.63
CA THR A 394 23.24 -23.99 1.64
C THR A 394 23.14 -23.43 3.05
N ASP A 395 24.23 -22.83 3.55
CA ASP A 395 24.30 -22.32 4.93
C ASP A 395 23.64 -20.95 5.10
N ALA A 396 23.80 -20.06 4.13
CA ALA A 396 23.30 -18.69 4.19
C ALA A 396 22.96 -18.18 2.78
N VAL A 397 21.99 -17.27 2.70
CA VAL A 397 21.61 -16.57 1.46
C VAL A 397 21.23 -15.11 1.76
N LEU A 398 21.40 -14.25 0.76
CA LEU A 398 20.78 -12.94 0.67
C LEU A 398 19.60 -13.10 -0.28
N TYR A 399 18.40 -13.17 0.27
CA TYR A 399 17.18 -13.22 -0.50
C TYR A 399 16.82 -11.82 -1.00
N MET A 400 16.44 -11.73 -2.28
CA MET A 400 16.02 -10.51 -2.94
C MET A 400 14.67 -10.72 -3.66
N ASP A 401 13.73 -9.78 -3.47
CA ASP A 401 12.56 -9.67 -4.34
C ASP A 401 13.00 -9.27 -5.75
N THR A 402 12.23 -9.68 -6.76
CA THR A 402 12.54 -9.44 -8.17
C THR A 402 12.63 -7.95 -8.52
N ASP A 403 11.81 -7.10 -7.90
CA ASP A 403 11.75 -5.65 -8.07
C ASP A 403 12.71 -4.91 -7.12
N THR A 404 13.93 -5.44 -6.96
CA THR A 404 15.01 -4.78 -6.20
C THR A 404 16.24 -4.54 -7.09
N LEU A 405 17.02 -3.51 -6.76
CA LEU A 405 18.26 -3.16 -7.46
C LEU A 405 19.36 -2.82 -6.46
N PHE A 406 20.53 -3.39 -6.65
CA PHE A 406 21.73 -2.99 -5.94
C PHE A 406 22.25 -1.66 -6.51
N LEU A 407 22.53 -0.71 -5.61
CA LEU A 407 23.22 0.55 -5.88
C LEU A 407 24.63 0.57 -5.27
N ALA A 408 25.00 -0.52 -4.61
CA ALA A 408 26.26 -0.71 -3.91
C ALA A 408 26.65 -2.20 -3.95
N PRO A 409 27.91 -2.54 -3.62
CA PRO A 409 28.37 -3.93 -3.67
C PRO A 409 27.57 -4.85 -2.73
N PRO A 410 27.05 -6.00 -3.21
CA PRO A 410 26.26 -6.93 -2.40
C PRO A 410 26.96 -7.41 -1.13
N GLU A 411 28.29 -7.50 -1.13
CA GLU A 411 29.09 -7.87 0.03
C GLU A 411 28.93 -6.91 1.22
N LYS A 412 28.54 -5.65 1.00
CA LYS A 412 28.22 -4.71 2.08
C LYS A 412 27.02 -5.16 2.90
N ILE A 413 26.06 -5.82 2.24
CA ILE A 413 24.86 -6.38 2.89
C ILE A 413 25.21 -7.73 3.52
N TRP A 414 25.98 -8.55 2.81
CA TRP A 414 26.46 -9.83 3.31
C TRP A 414 27.27 -9.71 4.62
N ASP A 415 28.08 -8.66 4.72
CA ASP A 415 28.89 -8.36 5.91
C ASP A 415 28.07 -8.08 7.17
N GLU A 416 26.76 -7.81 7.05
CA GLU A 416 25.88 -7.68 8.22
C GLU A 416 25.75 -9.01 9.00
N PHE A 417 26.02 -10.18 8.39
CA PHE A 417 26.15 -11.44 9.14
C PHE A 417 27.20 -11.35 10.25
N LYS A 418 28.27 -10.56 10.08
CA LYS A 418 29.33 -10.38 11.07
C LYS A 418 28.85 -9.60 12.30
N LYS A 419 27.77 -8.82 12.16
CA LYS A 419 27.16 -8.04 13.25
C LYS A 419 26.06 -8.82 13.97
N MET A 420 25.56 -9.89 13.36
CA MET A 420 24.56 -10.75 13.98
C MET A 420 25.17 -11.54 15.15
N ASN A 421 24.46 -11.55 16.28
CA ASN A 421 24.83 -12.38 17.42
C ASN A 421 24.53 -13.87 17.14
N SER A 422 24.83 -14.76 18.09
CA SER A 422 24.65 -16.21 17.91
C SER A 422 23.19 -16.67 17.87
N SER A 423 22.23 -15.90 18.39
CA SER A 423 20.80 -16.28 18.37
C SER A 423 20.07 -15.82 17.11
N GLN A 424 20.56 -14.77 16.44
CA GLN A 424 19.91 -14.17 15.29
C GLN A 424 19.97 -15.07 14.05
N LEU A 425 18.83 -15.19 13.37
CA LEU A 425 18.59 -16.08 12.23
C LEU A 425 18.57 -15.31 10.92
N ALA A 426 18.08 -14.07 10.95
CA ALA A 426 17.91 -13.25 9.76
C ALA A 426 18.18 -11.77 10.05
N ALA A 427 18.35 -11.00 8.98
CA ALA A 427 18.38 -9.54 9.02
C ALA A 427 17.37 -8.92 8.04
N LEU A 428 16.62 -7.92 8.52
CA LEU A 428 15.56 -7.23 7.78
C LEU A 428 15.54 -5.72 8.12
N SER A 429 14.96 -4.92 7.24
CA SER A 429 14.71 -3.49 7.48
C SER A 429 13.32 -3.31 8.10
N PRO A 430 13.11 -2.26 8.90
CA PRO A 430 11.76 -1.83 9.27
C PRO A 430 10.89 -1.67 8.02
N GLU A 431 9.60 -1.96 8.14
CA GLU A 431 8.65 -1.67 7.06
C GLU A 431 8.56 -0.15 6.85
N HIS A 432 8.61 0.64 7.92
CA HIS A 432 8.62 2.09 7.82
C HIS A 432 9.48 2.67 8.94
N GLU A 433 9.84 3.94 8.82
CA GLU A 433 10.56 4.72 9.84
C GLU A 433 9.64 5.65 10.67
N ASP A 434 8.36 5.82 10.28
CA ASP A 434 7.43 6.75 10.94
C ASP A 434 6.15 6.01 11.37
N PRO A 435 5.82 5.99 12.68
CA PRO A 435 4.58 5.41 13.18
C PRO A 435 3.30 6.04 12.62
N ASN A 436 3.31 7.30 12.17
CA ASN A 436 2.09 7.93 11.67
C ASN A 436 1.71 7.44 10.26
N THR A 437 2.69 6.92 9.52
CA THR A 437 2.53 6.46 8.14
C THR A 437 2.84 4.96 7.97
N GLY A 438 3.38 4.30 8.98
CA GLY A 438 3.62 2.85 9.00
C GLY A 438 2.34 2.04 8.80
N TRP A 439 2.42 0.94 8.05
CA TRP A 439 1.23 0.19 7.66
C TRP A 439 0.83 -0.83 8.72
N TYR A 440 1.82 -1.56 9.26
CA TYR A 440 1.56 -2.58 10.27
C TYR A 440 0.84 -2.00 11.48
N ASN A 441 1.31 -0.87 12.00
CA ASN A 441 0.72 -0.29 13.20
C ASN A 441 -0.63 0.37 12.99
N ARG A 442 -1.01 0.66 11.74
CA ARG A 442 -2.32 1.24 11.40
C ARG A 442 -3.34 0.21 10.97
N PHE A 443 -2.90 -0.87 10.31
CA PHE A 443 -3.81 -1.76 9.59
C PHE A 443 -3.63 -3.25 9.92
N ALA A 444 -2.50 -3.68 10.51
CA ALA A 444 -2.31 -5.10 10.82
C ALA A 444 -3.25 -5.54 11.94
N LYS A 445 -3.99 -6.62 11.67
CA LYS A 445 -4.90 -7.27 12.64
C LYS A 445 -4.30 -8.49 13.33
N HIS A 446 -3.00 -8.72 13.14
CA HIS A 446 -2.23 -9.82 13.70
C HIS A 446 -0.95 -9.28 14.36
N PRO A 447 -0.28 -10.06 15.22
CA PRO A 447 0.99 -9.66 15.79
C PRO A 447 2.05 -9.41 14.70
N TYR A 448 2.88 -8.39 14.88
CA TYR A 448 3.97 -8.05 13.98
C TYR A 448 5.21 -7.62 14.75
N TYR A 449 6.37 -7.63 14.11
CA TYR A 449 7.62 -7.35 14.78
C TYR A 449 7.76 -5.86 15.16
N GLY A 450 8.15 -5.61 16.41
CA GLY A 450 8.44 -4.25 16.89
C GLY A 450 7.23 -3.32 16.80
N LYS A 451 7.49 -2.04 16.51
CA LYS A 451 6.44 -1.01 16.41
C LYS A 451 5.89 -0.82 15.00
N LEU A 452 6.65 -1.17 13.98
CA LEU A 452 6.37 -0.80 12.59
C LEU A 452 6.32 -2.01 11.65
N GLY A 453 6.60 -3.22 12.15
CA GLY A 453 6.83 -4.38 11.30
C GLY A 453 8.16 -4.28 10.54
N VAL A 454 8.45 -5.33 9.78
CA VAL A 454 9.64 -5.44 8.92
C VAL A 454 9.26 -5.81 7.50
N ASN A 455 10.05 -5.33 6.53
CA ASN A 455 9.86 -5.65 5.13
C ASN A 455 10.74 -6.82 4.71
N SER A 456 10.17 -7.86 4.09
CA SER A 456 10.90 -9.08 3.74
C SER A 456 11.54 -9.09 2.34
N GLY A 457 11.42 -8.02 1.56
CA GLY A 457 11.90 -7.98 0.17
C GLY A 457 13.41 -7.97 -0.01
N VAL A 458 14.15 -7.64 1.05
CA VAL A 458 15.60 -7.85 1.14
C VAL A 458 15.83 -8.53 2.48
N MET A 459 16.30 -9.78 2.46
CA MET A 459 16.41 -10.59 3.66
C MET A 459 17.73 -11.35 3.70
N LEU A 460 18.55 -11.05 4.70
CA LEU A 460 19.71 -11.88 5.04
C LEU A 460 19.21 -13.10 5.80
N MET A 461 19.55 -14.31 5.36
CA MET A 461 19.05 -15.55 5.95
C MET A 461 20.20 -16.49 6.30
N ASN A 462 20.36 -16.80 7.59
CA ASN A 462 21.22 -17.90 8.03
C ASN A 462 20.39 -19.18 8.04
N LEU A 463 20.39 -19.90 6.91
CA LEU A 463 19.56 -21.08 6.70
C LEU A 463 19.90 -22.21 7.68
N THR A 464 21.17 -22.35 8.08
CA THR A 464 21.58 -23.34 9.08
C THR A 464 20.92 -23.09 10.42
N ARG A 465 20.96 -21.85 10.93
CA ARG A 465 20.26 -21.51 12.18
C ARG A 465 18.74 -21.56 12.03
N MET A 466 18.19 -21.20 10.88
CA MET A 466 16.74 -21.32 10.63
C MET A 466 16.27 -22.77 10.65
N ARG A 467 17.08 -23.72 10.13
CA ARG A 467 16.83 -25.16 10.24
C ARG A 467 16.91 -25.65 11.69
N GLU A 468 17.93 -25.25 12.44
CA GLU A 468 18.07 -25.57 13.88
C GLU A 468 16.88 -25.03 14.69
N PHE A 469 16.40 -23.83 14.35
CA PHE A 469 15.22 -23.20 14.93
C PHE A 469 13.90 -23.87 14.51
N ARG A 470 13.94 -24.80 13.54
CA ARG A 470 12.76 -25.45 12.96
C ARG A 470 11.74 -24.46 12.40
N TRP A 471 12.23 -23.44 11.68
CA TRP A 471 11.44 -22.36 11.08
C TRP A 471 10.13 -22.83 10.42
N THR A 472 10.21 -23.90 9.62
CA THR A 472 9.06 -24.42 8.86
C THR A 472 7.93 -24.98 9.74
N ASN A 473 8.21 -25.33 11.00
CA ASN A 473 7.19 -25.79 11.94
C ASN A 473 6.23 -24.66 12.37
N TYR A 474 6.63 -23.39 12.24
CA TYR A 474 5.81 -22.23 12.60
C TYR A 474 4.91 -21.76 11.45
N VAL A 475 5.34 -21.96 10.22
CA VAL A 475 4.68 -21.41 9.02
C VAL A 475 3.22 -21.89 8.90
N VAL A 476 2.97 -23.20 9.01
CA VAL A 476 1.61 -23.77 8.89
C VAL A 476 0.69 -23.35 10.04
N PRO A 477 1.08 -23.50 11.33
CA PRO A 477 0.23 -23.10 12.44
C PRO A 477 -0.15 -21.62 12.41
N ILE A 478 0.84 -20.73 12.21
CA ILE A 478 0.60 -19.28 12.15
C ILE A 478 -0.36 -18.95 11.02
N HIS A 479 -0.13 -19.51 9.83
CA HIS A 479 -1.03 -19.29 8.71
C HIS A 479 -2.47 -19.74 9.05
N LYS A 480 -2.64 -20.91 9.67
CA LYS A 480 -3.99 -21.41 10.04
C LYS A 480 -4.67 -20.51 11.08
N GLU A 481 -3.91 -20.02 12.06
CA GLU A 481 -4.43 -19.17 13.14
C GLU A 481 -4.83 -17.78 12.64
N TYR A 482 -3.98 -17.16 11.81
CA TYR A 482 -4.17 -15.78 11.34
C TYR A 482 -4.74 -15.67 9.93
N LYS A 483 -5.25 -16.77 9.34
CA LYS A 483 -5.68 -16.83 7.93
C LYS A 483 -6.59 -15.67 7.50
N LEU A 484 -7.55 -15.29 8.33
CA LEU A 484 -8.52 -14.21 8.03
C LEU A 484 -7.99 -12.80 8.36
N LYS A 485 -6.79 -12.71 8.92
CA LYS A 485 -6.14 -11.48 9.38
C LYS A 485 -4.88 -11.14 8.58
N ILE A 486 -4.29 -12.12 7.90
CA ILE A 486 -3.15 -11.94 7.00
C ILE A 486 -3.59 -11.08 5.82
N THR A 487 -2.92 -9.96 5.63
CA THR A 487 -3.18 -8.96 4.59
C THR A 487 -2.05 -8.92 3.56
N TRP A 488 -0.80 -8.99 4.01
CA TRP A 488 0.42 -8.92 3.19
C TRP A 488 1.11 -10.28 3.02
N GLY A 489 0.34 -11.35 3.15
CA GLY A 489 0.72 -12.70 2.78
C GLY A 489 1.89 -13.29 3.56
N ASP A 490 2.96 -13.66 2.86
CA ASP A 490 4.11 -14.32 3.45
C ASP A 490 4.93 -13.38 4.36
N GLN A 491 4.93 -12.07 4.08
CA GLN A 491 5.54 -11.07 4.94
C GLN A 491 4.90 -11.03 6.34
N ASP A 492 3.60 -11.28 6.43
CA ASP A 492 2.88 -11.31 7.71
C ASP A 492 3.30 -12.51 8.55
N ILE A 493 3.47 -13.67 7.91
CA ILE A 493 3.97 -14.87 8.60
C ILE A 493 5.37 -14.59 9.17
N ILE A 494 6.25 -13.95 8.41
CA ILE A 494 7.59 -13.56 8.87
C ILE A 494 7.49 -12.61 10.07
N ASN A 495 6.64 -11.59 9.97
CA ASN A 495 6.42 -10.62 11.05
C ASN A 495 5.86 -11.27 12.33
N ILE A 496 4.92 -12.21 12.20
CA ILE A 496 4.35 -12.95 13.35
C ILE A 496 5.42 -13.83 14.01
N ILE A 497 6.25 -14.54 13.23
CA ILE A 497 7.34 -15.35 13.79
C ILE A 497 8.29 -14.48 14.61
N PHE A 498 8.72 -13.35 14.06
CA PHE A 498 9.63 -12.45 14.77
C PHE A 498 8.96 -11.67 15.90
N HIS A 499 7.65 -11.45 15.87
CA HIS A 499 6.91 -10.90 17.01
C HIS A 499 7.08 -11.79 18.25
N TYR A 500 6.93 -13.11 18.09
CA TYR A 500 7.08 -14.07 19.18
C TYR A 500 8.54 -14.43 19.50
N HIS A 501 9.46 -14.13 18.58
CA HIS A 501 10.89 -14.42 18.71
C HIS A 501 11.76 -13.20 18.33
N PRO A 502 11.64 -12.07 19.05
CA PRO A 502 12.30 -10.84 18.65
C PRO A 502 13.84 -10.93 18.73
N GLU A 503 14.38 -11.79 19.60
CA GLU A 503 15.82 -12.04 19.76
C GLU A 503 16.46 -12.78 18.57
N LYS A 504 15.62 -13.27 17.65
CA LYS A 504 16.03 -13.98 16.43
C LYS A 504 16.24 -13.06 15.23
N LEU A 505 15.86 -11.79 15.34
CA LEU A 505 15.99 -10.83 14.24
C LEU A 505 17.10 -9.82 14.51
N TYR A 506 17.91 -9.54 13.50
CA TYR A 506 18.76 -8.36 13.44
C TYR A 506 18.09 -7.32 12.55
N VAL A 507 17.89 -6.10 13.04
CA VAL A 507 17.28 -5.04 12.24
C VAL A 507 18.37 -4.14 11.71
N TYR A 508 18.52 -4.07 10.40
CA TYR A 508 19.43 -3.13 9.74
C TYR A 508 18.67 -1.88 9.22
N PRO A 509 19.37 -0.75 8.97
CA PRO A 509 18.71 0.49 8.56
C PRO A 509 17.91 0.39 7.24
N CYS A 510 16.90 1.24 7.05
CA CYS A 510 16.09 1.35 5.83
C CYS A 510 16.88 1.49 4.51
N ARG A 511 18.14 1.95 4.55
CA ARG A 511 18.99 2.05 3.34
C ARG A 511 19.31 0.70 2.69
N PHE A 512 19.18 -0.41 3.42
CA PHE A 512 19.35 -1.76 2.91
C PHE A 512 18.11 -2.27 2.15
N ASN A 513 16.99 -1.55 2.23
CA ASN A 513 15.75 -1.85 1.53
C ASN A 513 14.96 -0.55 1.33
N TYR A 514 15.45 0.35 0.48
CA TYR A 514 14.85 1.66 0.29
C TYR A 514 13.64 1.57 -0.64
N ARG A 515 12.45 1.90 -0.13
CA ARG A 515 11.16 1.79 -0.83
C ARG A 515 10.55 3.15 -1.16
N PRO A 516 9.57 3.23 -2.08
CA PRO A 516 8.86 4.47 -2.39
C PRO A 516 8.18 5.09 -1.16
N ASP A 517 7.69 4.27 -0.23
CA ASP A 517 7.10 4.73 1.04
C ASP A 517 8.04 5.63 1.86
N HIS A 518 9.36 5.50 1.68
CA HIS A 518 10.33 6.34 2.38
C HIS A 518 10.44 7.77 1.84
N CYS A 519 9.85 8.07 0.68
CA CYS A 519 9.89 9.41 0.09
C CYS A 519 8.58 9.89 -0.56
N MET A 520 7.57 9.05 -0.71
CA MET A 520 6.35 9.41 -1.42
C MET A 520 5.54 10.51 -0.72
N TYR A 521 5.53 10.54 0.62
CA TYR A 521 4.85 11.56 1.41
C TYR A 521 5.83 12.63 1.91
N MET A 522 6.92 12.17 2.51
CA MET A 522 8.06 12.96 2.95
C MET A 522 9.26 12.03 3.06
N SER A 523 10.47 12.58 3.11
CA SER A 523 11.66 11.77 3.33
C SER A 523 11.76 11.34 4.79
N VAL A 524 11.77 10.04 5.04
CA VAL A 524 11.82 9.48 6.40
C VAL A 524 13.04 8.59 6.64
N CYS A 525 13.77 8.18 5.59
CA CYS A 525 14.94 7.32 5.72
C CYS A 525 16.23 8.16 5.80
N THR A 526 16.50 8.71 6.99
CA THR A 526 17.64 9.61 7.26
C THR A 526 19.00 8.99 6.92
N GLU A 527 19.17 7.69 7.16
CA GLU A 527 20.40 6.96 6.85
C GLU A 527 20.67 6.89 5.33
N ALA A 528 19.64 6.77 4.50
CA ALA A 528 19.81 6.75 3.05
C ALA A 528 20.07 8.16 2.49
N GLU A 529 19.48 9.21 3.06
CA GLU A 529 19.82 10.59 2.67
C GLU A 529 21.28 10.92 2.99
N LYS A 530 21.76 10.48 4.15
CA LYS A 530 23.12 10.80 4.62
C LYS A 530 24.20 9.98 3.93
N TYR A 531 23.94 8.69 3.71
CA TYR A 531 24.97 7.76 3.25
C TYR A 531 24.64 7.09 1.91
N GLY A 532 23.45 7.31 1.35
CA GLY A 532 22.97 6.67 0.13
C GLY A 532 22.23 5.35 0.38
N ALA A 533 21.22 5.07 -0.45
CA ALA A 533 20.58 3.77 -0.50
C ALA A 533 21.54 2.70 -1.06
N LEU A 534 21.58 1.52 -0.43
CA LEU A 534 22.36 0.37 -0.93
C LEU A 534 21.52 -0.50 -1.86
N VAL A 535 20.24 -0.67 -1.51
CA VAL A 535 19.27 -1.38 -2.34
C VAL A 535 18.06 -0.47 -2.52
N LEU A 536 17.68 -0.30 -3.78
CA LEU A 536 16.45 0.37 -4.17
C LEU A 536 15.40 -0.70 -4.48
N HIS A 537 14.25 -0.62 -3.85
CA HIS A 537 13.16 -1.58 -4.01
C HIS A 537 11.98 -0.87 -4.69
N GLY A 538 11.71 -1.23 -5.94
CA GLY A 538 10.68 -0.65 -6.79
C GLY A 538 9.26 -1.15 -6.49
N SER A 539 8.96 -1.41 -5.21
CA SER A 539 7.67 -1.94 -4.77
C SER A 539 6.50 -1.12 -5.33
N ARG A 540 5.32 -1.75 -5.43
CA ARG A 540 4.13 -1.16 -6.10
C ARG A 540 4.34 -0.85 -7.59
N GLY A 541 5.30 -1.51 -8.24
CA GLY A 541 5.59 -1.31 -9.67
C GLY A 541 6.22 0.04 -10.00
N MET A 542 6.88 0.69 -9.03
CA MET A 542 7.46 2.03 -9.23
C MET A 542 8.63 2.07 -10.22
N PHE A 543 9.23 0.93 -10.54
CA PHE A 543 10.21 0.84 -11.64
C PHE A 543 9.61 1.06 -13.02
N HIS A 544 8.32 0.76 -13.19
CA HIS A 544 7.63 0.85 -14.49
C HIS A 544 6.70 2.06 -14.54
N SER A 545 6.21 2.51 -13.38
CA SER A 545 5.31 3.65 -13.21
C SER A 545 6.00 5.01 -13.38
N GLN A 546 5.24 6.02 -13.83
CA GLN A 546 5.67 7.43 -13.82
C GLN A 546 5.40 8.14 -12.48
N LYS A 547 4.77 7.45 -11.50
CA LYS A 547 4.39 8.03 -10.21
C LYS A 547 5.59 8.48 -9.37
N GLN A 548 6.70 7.75 -9.44
CA GLN A 548 7.96 8.10 -8.80
C GLN A 548 9.09 8.04 -9.85
N PRO A 549 9.24 9.09 -10.68
CA PRO A 549 10.24 9.14 -11.75
C PRO A 549 11.66 8.71 -11.36
N PRO A 550 12.16 8.97 -10.12
CA PRO A 550 13.50 8.57 -9.74
C PRO A 550 13.71 7.06 -9.70
N PHE A 551 12.69 6.29 -9.29
CA PHE A 551 12.78 4.82 -9.28
C PHE A 551 12.88 4.27 -10.69
N LYS A 552 12.04 4.79 -11.59
CA LYS A 552 12.06 4.45 -13.01
C LYS A 552 13.36 4.87 -13.69
N ALA A 553 13.90 6.04 -13.34
CA ALA A 553 15.18 6.53 -13.88
C ALA A 553 16.34 5.57 -13.55
N VAL A 554 16.44 5.15 -12.28
CA VAL A 554 17.45 4.18 -11.85
C VAL A 554 17.24 2.83 -12.54
N TYR A 555 16.02 2.31 -12.54
CA TYR A 555 15.72 1.03 -13.18
C TYR A 555 16.04 1.04 -14.67
N ARG A 556 15.59 2.07 -15.39
CA ARG A 556 15.85 2.25 -16.82
C ARG A 556 17.35 2.28 -17.12
N SER A 557 18.13 3.05 -16.36
CA SER A 557 19.58 3.11 -16.56
C SER A 557 20.24 1.74 -16.38
N MET A 558 19.80 0.97 -15.38
CA MET A 558 20.29 -0.39 -15.17
C MET A 558 19.82 -1.33 -16.29
N GLN A 559 18.58 -1.22 -16.74
CA GLN A 559 18.02 -2.05 -17.81
C GLN A 559 18.79 -1.83 -19.13
N GLU A 560 19.04 -0.58 -19.51
CA GLU A 560 19.76 -0.19 -20.73
C GLU A 560 21.26 -0.51 -20.69
N TYR A 561 21.86 -0.58 -19.50
CA TYR A 561 23.30 -0.86 -19.35
C TYR A 561 23.68 -2.25 -19.89
N GLN A 562 24.75 -2.29 -20.68
CA GLN A 562 25.32 -3.52 -21.23
C GLN A 562 26.57 -3.94 -20.44
N LEU A 563 26.59 -5.19 -19.99
CA LEU A 563 27.76 -5.78 -19.32
C LEU A 563 29.00 -5.68 -20.25
N ASN A 564 30.18 -5.54 -19.65
CA ASN A 564 31.48 -5.34 -20.32
C ASN A 564 31.70 -3.95 -20.97
N THR A 565 30.79 -3.00 -20.77
CA THR A 565 31.02 -1.57 -21.06
C THR A 565 31.44 -0.82 -19.79
N ASP A 566 32.05 0.37 -19.93
CA ASP A 566 32.45 1.19 -18.78
C ASP A 566 31.23 1.60 -17.93
N PRO A 567 31.07 1.12 -16.69
CA PRO A 567 29.89 1.43 -15.89
C PRO A 567 29.81 2.91 -15.50
N TYR A 568 30.91 3.66 -15.53
CA TYR A 568 30.85 5.10 -15.33
C TYR A 568 30.11 5.80 -16.49
N ASP A 569 30.63 5.63 -17.71
CA ASP A 569 30.11 6.32 -18.89
C ASP A 569 28.73 5.80 -19.32
N TYR A 570 28.45 4.50 -19.14
CA TYR A 570 27.26 3.85 -19.70
C TYR A 570 26.18 3.45 -18.67
N LEU A 571 26.43 3.62 -17.36
CA LEU A 571 25.41 3.43 -16.32
C LEU A 571 25.27 4.67 -15.44
N PHE A 572 26.35 5.11 -14.79
CA PHE A 572 26.28 6.21 -13.84
C PHE A 572 25.90 7.55 -14.49
N VAL A 573 26.53 7.91 -15.61
CA VAL A 573 26.21 9.15 -16.33
C VAL A 573 24.75 9.17 -16.83
N PRO A 574 24.23 8.14 -17.52
CA PRO A 574 22.81 8.06 -17.88
C PRO A 574 21.88 8.12 -16.66
N MET A 575 22.18 7.38 -15.60
CA MET A 575 21.40 7.39 -14.35
C MET A 575 21.30 8.80 -13.77
N LYS A 576 22.43 9.51 -13.67
CA LYS A 576 22.49 10.90 -13.19
C LYS A 576 21.66 11.82 -14.08
N ASN A 577 21.80 11.71 -15.40
CA ASN A 577 21.04 12.52 -16.35
C ASN A 577 19.53 12.31 -16.18
N TYR A 578 19.08 11.05 -16.08
CA TYR A 578 17.66 10.75 -15.87
C TYR A 578 17.13 11.26 -14.52
N LEU A 579 17.93 11.18 -13.45
CA LEU A 579 17.54 11.68 -12.14
C LEU A 579 17.53 13.21 -12.03
N THR A 580 18.28 13.92 -12.88
CA THR A 580 18.32 15.40 -12.91
C THR A 580 17.22 16.03 -13.76
N LEU A 581 16.43 15.23 -14.47
CA LEU A 581 15.26 15.74 -15.18
C LEU A 581 14.28 16.35 -14.19
N GLU A 582 13.57 17.41 -14.61
CA GLU A 582 12.62 18.11 -13.74
C GLU A 582 11.56 17.14 -13.21
N ASP A 583 11.56 16.92 -11.90
CA ASP A 583 10.61 16.06 -11.20
C ASP A 583 10.01 16.80 -10.01
N LYS A 584 8.68 16.86 -9.99
CA LYS A 584 7.89 17.52 -8.94
C LYS A 584 7.41 16.54 -7.86
N SER A 585 7.70 15.25 -8.01
CA SER A 585 7.39 14.23 -7.01
C SER A 585 8.18 14.45 -5.73
N ASN A 586 7.68 13.92 -4.60
CA ASN A 586 8.41 14.01 -3.34
C ASN A 586 9.71 13.18 -3.36
N CYS A 587 9.74 12.04 -4.04
CA CYS A 587 10.98 11.29 -4.25
C CYS A 587 11.97 12.06 -5.14
N GLY A 588 11.47 12.90 -6.05
CA GLY A 588 12.26 13.86 -6.84
C GLY A 588 12.95 14.95 -6.02
N LYS A 589 12.66 15.08 -4.72
CA LYS A 589 13.41 15.96 -3.81
C LYS A 589 14.62 15.26 -3.19
N VAL A 590 14.65 13.93 -3.19
CA VAL A 590 15.67 13.10 -2.52
C VAL A 590 16.42 12.17 -3.46
N TRP A 591 16.32 12.36 -4.78
CA TRP A 591 17.02 11.56 -5.80
C TRP A 591 18.52 11.43 -5.57
N LYS A 592 19.16 12.41 -4.91
CA LYS A 592 20.58 12.37 -4.55
C LYS A 592 20.94 11.14 -3.71
N ALA A 593 20.02 10.66 -2.86
CA ALA A 593 20.20 9.44 -2.07
C ALA A 593 20.46 8.20 -2.95
N PHE A 594 20.01 8.22 -4.20
CA PHE A 594 20.20 7.13 -5.17
C PHE A 594 21.51 7.23 -5.96
N LEU A 595 22.22 8.36 -5.89
CA LEU A 595 23.52 8.54 -6.56
C LEU A 595 24.72 8.40 -5.63
N ILE A 596 24.57 8.60 -4.32
CA ILE A 596 25.70 8.57 -3.38
C ILE A 596 26.49 7.25 -3.49
N GLN A 597 25.82 6.10 -3.50
CA GLN A 597 26.51 4.80 -3.62
C GLN A 597 27.02 4.53 -5.04
N PRO A 598 26.24 4.73 -6.12
CA PRO A 598 26.76 4.58 -7.48
C PRO A 598 27.96 5.48 -7.78
N GLU A 599 27.95 6.73 -7.32
CA GLU A 599 29.09 7.65 -7.46
C GLU A 599 30.32 7.12 -6.72
N LEU A 600 30.14 6.66 -5.48
CA LEU A 600 31.23 6.12 -4.66
C LEU A 600 31.92 4.90 -5.29
N HIS A 601 31.17 4.03 -5.98
CA HIS A 601 31.70 2.75 -6.49
C HIS A 601 32.00 2.74 -7.99
N LEU A 602 31.42 3.65 -8.78
CA LEU A 602 31.58 3.69 -10.23
C LEU A 602 32.34 4.92 -10.73
N SER A 603 32.49 5.97 -9.93
CA SER A 603 33.21 7.17 -10.39
C SER A 603 34.70 6.89 -10.62
N LYS A 604 35.27 7.52 -11.64
CA LYS A 604 36.70 7.40 -12.01
C LYS A 604 37.66 8.03 -10.97
N ASN A 605 37.18 8.42 -9.79
CA ASN A 605 37.95 9.04 -8.73
C ASN A 605 37.72 8.36 -7.38
N LEU A 606 38.60 7.42 -7.05
CA LEU A 606 39.20 7.25 -5.71
C LEU A 606 40.62 6.69 -5.85
#